data_AF-A0A438M957-F1
#
_entry.id   AF-A0A438M957-F1
#
_cell.length_a   1.000
_cell.length_b   1.000
_cell.length_c   1.000
_cell.angle_alpha   90.00
_cell.angle_beta   90.00
_cell.angle_gamma   90.00
#
_symmetry.space_group_name_H-M   'P 1'
#
loop_
_entity.id
_entity.type
_entity.pdbx_description
1 polymer ?
#
loop_
_entity_poly.entity_id
_entity_poly.type
_entity_poly.pdbx_seq_one_letter_code
_entity_poly.pdbx_strand_id
1 'polypeptide(L)'
;MPTRAELVNALRRAQELSDQHWHCLDKPVLQMSSGRTWTGPAADAFAGDLTRQRLEMWRALRGVIDHLQETIRNQTVMGPRD
;
A
#
# COMPACT_ATOMS: atom_id res chain seq x y z
N MET A 1 -12.46 -21.63 -3.73
CA MET A 1 -12.97 -20.24 -3.80
C MET A 1 -12.95 -19.68 -2.39
N PRO A 2 -12.31 -18.53 -2.14
CA PRO A 2 -12.32 -17.92 -0.82
C PRO A 2 -13.75 -17.49 -0.48
N THR A 3 -14.16 -17.79 0.75
CA THR A 3 -15.44 -17.39 1.31
C THR A 3 -15.47 -15.88 1.56
N ARG A 4 -16.67 -15.29 1.60
CA ARG A 4 -16.84 -13.87 1.93
C ARG A 4 -16.19 -13.48 3.26
N ALA A 5 -16.26 -14.37 4.27
CA ALA A 5 -15.65 -14.15 5.57
C ALA A 5 -14.11 -14.07 5.47
N GLU A 6 -13.49 -14.94 4.67
CA GLU A 6 -12.05 -14.91 4.41
C GLU A 6 -11.63 -13.62 3.68
N LEU A 7 -12.41 -13.18 2.68
CA LEU A 7 -12.13 -11.94 1.96
C LEU A 7 -12.25 -10.69 2.85
N VAL A 8 -13.28 -10.62 3.71
CA VAL A 8 -13.44 -9.52 4.66
C VAL A 8 -12.29 -9.49 5.67
N ASN A 9 -11.85 -10.65 6.16
CA ASN A 9 -10.70 -10.72 7.06
C ASN A 9 -9.39 -10.33 6.37
N ALA A 10 -9.21 -10.74 5.10
CA ALA A 10 -8.08 -10.32 4.28
C ALA A 10 -8.06 -8.80 4.04
N LEU A 11 -9.22 -8.20 3.75
CA LEU A 11 -9.37 -6.75 3.59
C LEU A 11 -9.00 -6.01 4.87
N ARG A 12 -9.52 -6.46 6.03
CA ARG A 12 -9.18 -5.87 7.33
C ARG A 12 -7.68 -5.92 7.61
N ARG A 13 -7.04 -7.08 7.37
CA ARG A 13 -5.58 -7.22 7.56
C ARG A 13 -4.79 -6.32 6.60
N ALA A 14 -5.22 -6.20 5.34
CA ALA A 14 -4.57 -5.31 4.38
C ALA A 14 -4.68 -3.83 4.79
N GLN A 15 -5.83 -3.42 5.33
CA GLN A 15 -6.04 -2.08 5.88
C GLN A 15 -5.20 -1.84 7.13
N GLU A 16 -5.15 -2.79 8.07
CA GLU A 16 -4.29 -2.69 9.26
C GLU A 16 -2.81 -2.55 8.91
N LEU A 17 -2.32 -3.34 7.94
CA LEU A 17 -0.96 -3.23 7.44
C LEU A 17 -0.73 -1.90 6.72
N SER A 18 -1.71 -1.42 5.96
CA SER A 18 -1.67 -0.10 5.33
C SER A 18 -1.51 0.99 6.38
N ASP A 19 -2.36 1.02 7.39
CA ASP A 19 -2.35 2.07 8.40
C ASP A 19 -1.06 2.05 9.23
N GLN A 20 -0.57 0.86 9.60
CA GLN A 20 0.68 0.69 10.36
C GLN A 20 1.91 1.14 9.57
N HIS A 21 1.94 0.86 8.26
CA HIS A 21 3.11 1.10 7.43
C HIS A 21 2.98 2.33 6.53
N TRP A 22 1.86 3.05 6.57
CA TRP A 22 1.58 4.17 5.68
C TRP A 22 2.70 5.20 5.71
N HIS A 23 3.17 5.53 6.91
CA HIS A 23 4.15 6.59 7.16
C HIS A 23 5.59 6.09 7.37
N CYS A 24 5.86 4.78 7.25
CA CYS A 24 7.16 4.22 7.66
C CYS A 24 8.34 4.75 6.82
N LEU A 25 8.09 5.13 5.57
CA LEU A 25 9.10 5.66 4.64
C LEU A 25 9.12 7.21 4.59
N ASP A 26 8.19 7.89 5.24
CA ASP A 26 8.08 9.36 5.18
C ASP A 26 9.31 10.03 5.79
N LYS A 27 9.76 9.54 6.94
CA LYS A 27 10.93 10.07 7.65
C LYS A 27 12.23 9.84 6.87
N PRO A 28 12.55 8.63 6.36
CA PRO A 28 13.69 8.42 5.46
C PRO A 28 13.67 9.32 4.22
N VAL A 29 12.52 9.48 3.56
CA VAL A 29 12.38 10.37 2.39
C VAL A 29 12.65 11.83 2.76
N LEU A 30 12.15 12.29 3.91
CA LEU A 30 12.39 13.65 4.40
C LEU A 30 13.86 13.87 4.77
N GLN A 31 14.50 12.88 5.38
CA GLN A 31 15.91 12.95 5.76
C GLN A 31 16.81 13.06 4.53
N MET A 32 16.55 12.26 3.49
CA MET A 32 17.29 12.30 2.23
C MET A 32 17.07 13.62 1.47
N SER A 33 15.84 14.12 1.41
CA SER A 33 15.54 15.39 0.72
C SER A 33 16.08 16.63 1.43
N SER A 34 16.41 16.54 2.73
CA SER A 34 17.01 17.66 3.46
C SER A 34 18.49 17.91 3.14
N GLY A 35 19.19 16.95 2.51
CA GLY A 35 20.57 17.13 2.03
C GLY A 35 21.63 17.44 3.11
N ARG A 36 21.33 17.28 4.40
CA ARG A 36 22.22 17.70 5.50
C ARG A 36 23.27 16.68 5.91
N THR A 37 23.09 15.41 5.57
CA THR A 37 23.94 14.31 6.09
C THR A 37 24.63 13.51 4.99
N TRP A 38 23.99 13.35 3.83
CA TRP A 38 24.54 12.65 2.68
C TRP A 38 24.19 13.43 1.41
N THR A 39 25.19 13.79 0.61
CA THR A 39 25.06 14.65 -0.57
C THR A 39 25.86 14.08 -1.75
N GLY A 40 25.52 14.55 -2.95
CA GLY A 40 26.19 14.18 -4.21
C GLY A 40 25.34 13.23 -5.07
N PRO A 41 25.82 12.90 -6.29
CA PRO A 41 25.00 12.21 -7.30
C PRO A 41 24.43 10.86 -6.86
N ALA A 42 25.16 10.12 -6.03
CA ALA A 42 24.69 8.85 -5.48
C ALA A 42 23.56 9.05 -4.44
N ALA A 43 23.64 10.12 -3.63
CA ALA A 43 22.60 10.47 -2.68
C ALA A 43 21.31 10.90 -3.40
N ASP A 44 21.44 11.67 -4.49
CA ASP A 44 20.31 12.11 -5.32
C ASP A 44 19.62 10.93 -6.01
N ALA A 45 20.40 10.01 -6.58
CA ALA A 45 19.88 8.79 -7.19
C ALA A 45 19.13 7.93 -6.17
N PHE A 46 19.72 7.71 -4.99
CA PHE A 46 19.09 6.97 -3.91
C PHE A 46 17.80 7.63 -3.40
N ALA A 47 17.80 8.96 -3.24
CA ALA A 47 16.60 9.70 -2.85
C ALA A 47 15.46 9.54 -3.87
N GLY A 48 15.80 9.54 -5.16
CA GLY A 48 14.86 9.28 -6.26
C GLY A 48 14.29 7.85 -6.20
N ASP A 49 15.15 6.85 -6.02
CA ASP A 49 14.72 5.45 -5.94
C ASP A 49 13.87 5.17 -4.69
N LEU A 50 14.24 5.72 -3.53
CA LEU A 50 13.46 5.63 -2.30
C LEU A 50 12.06 6.24 -2.46
N THR A 51 11.98 7.40 -3.12
CA THR A 51 10.70 8.05 -3.42
C THR A 51 9.85 7.21 -4.37
N ARG A 52 10.46 6.62 -5.40
CA ARG A 52 9.77 5.73 -6.35
C ARG A 52 9.24 4.48 -5.66
N GLN A 53 10.07 3.79 -4.87
CA GLN A 53 9.69 2.58 -4.14
C GLN A 53 8.56 2.85 -3.14
N ARG A 54 8.58 3.99 -2.44
CA ARG A 54 7.47 4.41 -1.57
C ARG A 54 6.16 4.53 -2.35
N LEU A 55 6.18 5.20 -3.51
CA LEU A 55 4.99 5.37 -4.35
C LEU A 55 4.50 4.04 -4.93
N GLU A 56 5.40 3.17 -5.38
CA GLU A 56 5.08 1.84 -5.89
C GLU A 56 4.43 0.96 -4.82
N MET A 57 4.99 0.94 -3.61
CA MET A 57 4.44 0.21 -2.47
C MET A 57 3.01 0.67 -2.15
N TRP A 58 2.78 2.00 -2.09
CA TRP A 58 1.45 2.55 -1.83
C TRP A 58 0.44 2.22 -2.93
N ARG A 59 0.85 2.30 -4.20
CA ARG A 59 0.00 1.93 -5.33
C ARG A 59 -0.36 0.45 -5.31
N ALA A 60 0.61 -0.42 -5.04
CA ALA A 60 0.39 -1.85 -4.96
C ALA A 60 -0.58 -2.21 -3.82
N LEU A 61 -0.38 -1.63 -2.63
CA LEU A 61 -1.24 -1.88 -1.48
C LEU A 61 -2.67 -1.40 -1.71
N ARG A 62 -2.82 -0.20 -2.28
CA ARG A 62 -4.13 0.34 -2.66
C ARG A 62 -4.82 -0.54 -3.70
N GLY A 63 -4.08 -1.02 -4.70
CA GLY A 63 -4.60 -1.96 -5.70
C GLY A 63 -5.12 -3.27 -5.08
N VAL A 64 -4.43 -3.82 -4.07
CA VAL A 64 -4.90 -5.01 -3.34
C VAL A 64 -6.18 -4.73 -2.57
N ILE A 65 -6.26 -3.59 -1.86
CA ILE A 65 -7.45 -3.18 -1.12
C ILE A 65 -8.64 -3.00 -2.06
N ASP A 66 -8.44 -2.28 -3.17
CA ASP A 66 -9.48 -2.03 -4.17
C ASP A 66 -9.98 -3.35 -4.78
N HIS A 67 -9.06 -4.26 -5.11
CA HIS A 67 -9.41 -5.59 -5.64
C HIS A 67 -10.21 -6.45 -4.63
N LEU A 68 -9.84 -6.42 -3.36
CA LEU A 68 -10.57 -7.13 -2.30
C LEU A 68 -11.98 -6.55 -2.12
N GLN A 69 -12.11 -5.23 -2.12
CA GLN A 69 -13.40 -4.55 -2.03
C GLN A 69 -14.30 -4.88 -3.23
N GLU A 70 -13.75 -4.87 -4.44
CA GLU A 70 -14.47 -5.24 -5.66
C GLU A 70 -14.92 -6.70 -5.61
N THR A 71 -14.04 -7.62 -5.21
CA THR A 71 -14.36 -9.04 -5.10
C THR A 71 -15.48 -9.30 -4.09
N ILE A 72 -15.44 -8.64 -2.92
CA ILE A 72 -16.50 -8.74 -1.91
C ILE A 72 -17.83 -8.19 -2.45
N ARG A 73 -17.78 -7.05 -3.16
CA ARG A 73 -18.97 -6.45 -3.78
C ARG A 73 -19.59 -7.39 -4.80
N ASN A 74 -18.78 -7.96 -5.68
CA ASN A 74 -19.24 -8.88 -6.74
C ASN A 74 -19.82 -10.18 -6.17
N GLN A 75 -19.26 -10.71 -5.06
CA GLN A 75 -19.87 -11.83 -4.34
C GLN A 75 -21.19 -11.46 -3.66
N THR A 76 -21.34 -10.22 -3.20
CA THR A 76 -22.58 -9.74 -2.54
C THR A 76 -23.70 -9.51 -3.56
N VAL A 77 -23.38 -9.06 -4.77
CA VAL A 77 -24.36 -8.87 -5.87
C VAL A 77 -24.83 -10.20 -6.46
N MET A 78 -24.04 -11.27 -6.35
CA MET A 78 -24.41 -12.64 -6.78
C MET A 78 -25.00 -13.54 -5.67
N GLY A 79 -25.29 -12.99 -4.47
CA GLY A 79 -26.09 -13.69 -3.45
C GLY A 79 -27.55 -13.86 -3.90
N PRO A 80 -28.26 -14.91 -3.47
CA PRO A 80 -29.49 -15.37 -4.13
C PRO A 80 -30.57 -14.29 -4.11
N ARG A 81 -31.13 -14.02 -5.29
CA ARG A 81 -32.56 -13.69 -5.40
C ARG A 81 -33.29 -15.02 -5.25
N ASP A 82 -34.11 -15.09 -4.20
CA ASP A 82 -34.98 -16.20 -3.76
C ASP A 82 -34.31 -17.34 -2.97
#